data_AF-A0A2M7XR83-F1
#
_entry.id   AF-A0A2M7XR83-F1
#
_cell.length_a   1.000
_cell.length_b   1.000
_cell.length_c   1.000
_cell.angle_alpha   90.00
_cell.angle_beta   90.00
_cell.angle_gamma   90.00
#
_symmetry.space_group_name_H-M   'P 1'
#
loop_
_entity.id
_entity.type
_entity.pdbx_description
1 polymer ?
#
loop_
_entity_poly.entity_id
_entity_poly.type
_entity_poly.pdbx_seq_one_letter_code
_entity_poly.pdbx_strand_id
1 'polypeptide(L)'
;WAVLLFLIVAILDVIVAWGLYLVFKPVNHELSRLTGWLRVVYAAMLGTAIFHLLNVLQLVGIGNDLAILDPQRLQIQTLLAFQSFQDGWSMSLLVFGIHLLLLGFLTFKSGYFPKWLGILVVVAGMGYVIDSAGKILSASYDLNLAAYTFLGEVLLMGWLIWRGVKGFDS
;
A
#
# COMPACT_ATOMS: atom_id res chain seq x y z
N TRP A 1 14.08 13.28 0.84
CA TRP A 1 14.27 11.82 0.64
C TRP A 1 12.96 11.04 0.68
N ALA A 2 12.13 11.16 1.71
CA ALA A 2 10.87 10.40 1.83
C ALA A 2 9.93 10.50 0.61
N VAL A 3 9.68 11.71 0.10
CA VAL A 3 8.84 11.94 -1.09
C VAL A 3 9.32 11.13 -2.30
N LEU A 4 10.63 11.18 -2.61
CA LEU A 4 11.20 10.45 -3.75
C LEU A 4 11.03 8.94 -3.59
N LEU A 5 11.23 8.42 -2.36
CA LEU A 5 11.03 6.99 -2.08
C LEU A 5 9.58 6.57 -2.30
N PHE A 6 8.61 7.34 -1.83
CA PHE A 6 7.19 7.03 -2.07
C PHE A 6 6.81 7.10 -3.55
N LEU A 7 7.38 8.02 -4.33
CA LEU A 7 7.16 8.07 -5.78
C LEU A 7 7.72 6.82 -6.47
N ILE A 8 8.92 6.38 -6.09
CA ILE A 8 9.52 5.15 -6.60
C ILE A 8 8.63 3.95 -6.25
N VAL A 9 8.13 3.87 -5.00
CA VAL A 9 7.20 2.81 -4.57
C VAL A 9 5.94 2.79 -5.43
N ALA A 10 5.29 3.94 -5.65
CA ALA A 10 4.09 4.01 -6.46
C ALA A 10 4.32 3.54 -7.91
N ILE A 11 5.49 3.83 -8.50
CA ILE A 11 5.86 3.34 -9.84
C ILE A 11 6.06 1.81 -9.81
N LEU A 12 6.80 1.31 -8.81
CA LEU A 12 7.01 -0.12 -8.65
C LEU A 12 5.70 -0.88 -8.44
N ASP A 13 4.71 -0.28 -7.78
CA ASP A 13 3.40 -0.89 -7.57
C ASP A 13 2.65 -1.15 -8.86
N VAL A 14 2.79 -0.28 -9.87
CA VAL A 14 2.21 -0.49 -11.20
C VAL A 14 2.90 -1.67 -11.91
N ILE A 15 4.23 -1.78 -11.78
CA ILE A 15 5.01 -2.88 -12.35
C ILE A 15 4.62 -4.21 -11.67
N VAL A 16 4.52 -4.20 -10.34
CA VAL A 16 4.09 -5.36 -9.54
C VAL A 16 2.66 -5.76 -9.89
N ALA A 17 1.73 -4.81 -10.05
CA ALA A 17 0.36 -5.08 -10.47
C ALA A 17 0.32 -5.85 -11.80
N TRP A 18 1.13 -5.42 -12.77
CA TRP A 18 1.26 -6.10 -14.05
C TRP A 18 1.86 -7.50 -13.92
N GLY A 19 2.94 -7.64 -13.15
CA GLY A 19 3.59 -8.92 -12.90
C GLY A 19 2.65 -9.94 -12.24
N LEU A 20 1.95 -9.54 -11.19
CA LEU A 20 0.97 -10.38 -10.51
C LEU A 20 -0.18 -10.77 -11.43
N TYR A 21 -0.67 -9.84 -12.27
CA TYR A 21 -1.68 -10.15 -13.26
C TYR A 21 -1.24 -11.31 -14.18
N LEU A 22 -0.02 -11.25 -14.71
CA LEU A 22 0.51 -12.30 -15.58
C LEU A 22 0.66 -13.65 -14.86
N VAL A 23 1.15 -13.65 -13.62
CA VAL A 23 1.34 -14.87 -12.82
C VAL A 23 0.01 -15.55 -12.51
N PHE A 24 -1.03 -14.79 -12.16
CA PHE A 24 -2.32 -15.36 -11.75
C PHE A 24 -3.35 -15.45 -12.87
N LYS A 25 -3.05 -14.93 -14.07
CA LYS A 25 -3.92 -15.02 -15.26
C LYS A 25 -4.34 -16.47 -15.59
N PRO A 26 -3.47 -17.50 -15.55
CA PRO A 26 -3.86 -18.88 -15.83
C PRO A 26 -4.85 -19.48 -14.80
N VAL A 27 -4.91 -18.90 -13.59
CA VAL A 27 -5.74 -19.40 -12.48
C VAL A 27 -7.17 -18.87 -12.61
N ASN A 28 -7.29 -17.55 -12.77
CA ASN A 28 -8.57 -16.88 -13.04
C ASN A 28 -8.30 -15.50 -13.66
N HIS A 29 -8.61 -15.35 -14.94
CA HIS A 29 -8.31 -14.14 -15.70
C HIS A 29 -9.00 -12.88 -15.15
N GLU A 30 -10.28 -12.98 -14.78
CA GLU A 30 -11.05 -11.81 -14.32
C GLU A 30 -10.66 -11.39 -12.90
N LEU A 31 -10.48 -12.33 -11.97
CA LEU A 31 -10.01 -12.02 -10.62
C LEU A 31 -8.58 -11.51 -10.61
N SER A 32 -7.71 -12.06 -11.46
CA SER A 32 -6.33 -11.58 -11.61
C SER A 32 -6.30 -10.13 -12.10
N ARG A 33 -7.13 -9.81 -13.10
CA ARG A 33 -7.29 -8.44 -13.61
C ARG A 33 -7.81 -7.48 -12.53
N LEU A 34 -8.85 -7.87 -11.79
CA LEU A 34 -9.40 -7.07 -10.69
C LEU A 34 -8.34 -6.81 -9.60
N THR A 35 -7.59 -7.85 -9.22
CA THR A 35 -6.50 -7.77 -8.25
C THR A 35 -5.43 -6.77 -8.70
N GLY A 36 -5.02 -6.83 -9.97
CA GLY A 36 -4.08 -5.86 -10.57
C GLY A 36 -4.62 -4.43 -10.56
N TRP A 37 -5.89 -4.23 -10.95
CA TRP A 37 -6.51 -2.90 -10.94
C TRP A 37 -6.56 -2.30 -9.54
N LEU A 38 -6.91 -3.08 -8.52
CA LEU A 38 -6.90 -2.60 -7.13
C LEU A 38 -5.50 -2.12 -6.71
N ARG A 39 -4.44 -2.81 -7.15
CA ARG A 39 -3.05 -2.39 -6.88
C ARG A 39 -2.72 -1.06 -7.57
N VAL A 40 -3.18 -0.86 -8.81
CA VAL A 40 -3.00 0.41 -9.54
C VAL A 40 -3.80 1.55 -8.90
N VAL A 41 -5.05 1.29 -8.48
CA VAL A 41 -5.88 2.28 -7.77
C VAL A 41 -5.21 2.67 -6.45
N TYR A 42 -4.72 1.71 -5.68
CA TYR A 42 -3.90 1.96 -4.49
C TYR A 42 -2.71 2.87 -4.81
N ALA A 43 -1.92 2.56 -5.84
CA ALA A 43 -0.76 3.35 -6.25
C ALA A 43 -1.14 4.79 -6.64
N ALA A 44 -2.27 4.97 -7.33
CA ALA A 44 -2.78 6.29 -7.70
C ALA A 44 -3.20 7.08 -6.46
N MET A 45 -3.92 6.46 -5.51
CA MET A 45 -4.29 7.09 -4.24
C MET A 45 -3.07 7.47 -3.40
N LEU A 46 -2.07 6.59 -3.34
CA LEU A 46 -0.78 6.91 -2.74
C LEU A 46 -0.13 8.12 -3.43
N GLY A 47 -0.14 8.15 -4.77
CA GLY A 47 0.29 9.29 -5.56
C GLY A 47 -0.39 10.60 -5.12
N THR A 48 -1.70 10.56 -4.87
CA THR A 48 -2.42 11.74 -4.37
C THR A 48 -1.99 12.15 -2.95
N ALA A 49 -1.79 11.19 -2.05
CA ALA A 49 -1.33 11.46 -0.69
C ALA A 49 0.06 12.13 -0.68
N ILE A 50 0.97 11.69 -1.56
CA ILE A 50 2.33 12.23 -1.68
C ILE A 50 2.33 13.75 -1.95
N PHE A 51 1.31 14.32 -2.63
CA PHE A 51 1.21 15.78 -2.80
C PHE A 51 1.12 16.53 -1.46
N HIS A 52 0.46 15.97 -0.45
CA HIS A 52 0.42 16.58 0.87
C HIS A 52 1.80 16.56 1.56
N LEU A 53 2.61 15.52 1.31
CA LEU A 53 3.98 15.43 1.81
C LEU A 53 4.92 16.42 1.10
N LEU A 54 4.67 16.72 -0.19
CA LEU A 54 5.33 17.81 -0.91
C LEU A 54 5.04 19.18 -0.28
N ASN A 55 3.79 19.43 0.13
CA ASN A 55 3.43 20.66 0.83
C ASN A 55 4.17 20.79 2.17
N VAL A 56 4.27 19.71 2.96
CA VAL A 56 5.08 19.68 4.19
C VAL A 56 6.53 20.05 3.89
N LEU A 57 7.12 19.47 2.84
CA LEU A 57 8.51 19.76 2.45
C LEU A 57 8.70 21.23 2.06
N GLN A 58 7.75 21.84 1.35
CA GLN A 58 7.81 23.25 0.98
C GLN A 58 7.67 24.17 2.20
N LEU A 59 6.75 23.86 3.11
CA LEU A 59 6.52 24.64 4.33
C LEU A 59 7.74 24.65 5.25
N VAL A 60 8.45 23.51 5.35
CA VAL A 60 9.61 23.33 6.23
C VAL A 60 10.95 23.69 5.55
N GLY A 61 11.04 23.53 4.22
CA GLY A 61 12.32 23.38 3.50
C GLY A 61 12.75 24.54 2.59
N ILE A 62 11.99 25.62 2.46
CA ILE A 62 12.37 26.80 1.67
C ILE A 62 12.27 27.99 2.61
N GLY A 63 13.30 28.83 2.68
CA GLY A 63 13.39 30.00 3.58
C GLY A 63 12.07 30.76 3.62
N ASN A 64 11.26 30.44 4.63
CA ASN A 64 9.86 30.79 4.61
C ASN A 64 9.77 32.10 5.37
N ASP A 65 9.53 33.21 4.66
CA ASP A 65 9.25 34.49 5.32
C ASP A 65 8.11 34.34 6.34
N LEU A 66 7.19 33.39 6.11
CA LEU A 66 6.16 32.96 7.05
C LEU A 66 6.68 32.40 8.38
N ALA A 67 7.84 31.73 8.42
CA ALA A 67 8.46 31.27 9.66
C ALA A 67 8.94 32.42 10.55
N ILE A 68 9.28 33.56 9.92
CA ILE A 68 9.73 34.77 10.60
C ILE A 68 8.53 35.66 10.99
N LEU A 69 7.50 35.69 10.13
CA LEU A 69 6.33 36.56 10.29
C LEU A 69 5.20 35.95 11.14
N ASP A 70 4.96 34.64 11.05
CA ASP A 70 3.88 33.93 11.75
C ASP A 70 4.20 32.43 11.96
N PRO A 71 5.06 32.10 12.95
CA PRO A 71 5.48 30.72 13.23
C PRO A 71 4.33 29.78 13.59
N GLN A 72 3.29 30.29 14.28
CA GLN A 72 2.15 29.50 14.72
C GLN A 72 1.30 29.03 13.53
N ARG A 73 1.06 29.93 12.57
CA ARG A 73 0.36 29.58 11.34
C ARG A 73 1.13 28.58 10.49
N LEU A 74 2.46 28.70 10.43
CA LEU A 74 3.30 27.72 9.74
C LEU A 74 3.19 26.32 10.36
N GLN A 75 3.22 26.24 11.70
CA GLN A 75 3.07 24.99 12.42
C GLN A 75 1.72 24.32 12.15
N ILE A 76 0.62 25.07 12.19
CA ILE A 76 -0.73 24.56 11.91
C ILE A 76 -0.83 24.03 10.48
N GLN A 77 -0.35 24.77 9.48
CA GLN A 77 -0.39 24.32 8.09
C GLN A 77 0.45 23.07 7.85
N THR A 78 1.63 22.98 8.48
CA THR A 78 2.49 21.81 8.38
C THR A 78 1.82 20.58 8.97
N LEU A 79 1.20 20.72 10.15
CA LEU A 79 0.48 19.63 10.81
C LEU A 79 -0.75 19.19 10.00
N LEU A 80 -1.52 20.13 9.45
CA LEU A 80 -2.68 19.80 8.61
C LEU A 80 -2.27 19.07 7.33
N ALA A 81 -1.21 19.52 6.65
CA ALA A 81 -0.68 18.83 5.47
C ALA A 81 -0.19 17.42 5.82
N PHE A 82 0.50 17.26 6.95
CA PHE A 82 0.92 15.94 7.43
C PHE A 82 -0.28 15.04 7.75
N GLN A 83 -1.32 15.55 8.41
CA GLN A 83 -2.53 14.79 8.70
C GLN A 83 -3.25 14.36 7.42
N SER A 84 -3.38 15.27 6.43
CA SER A 84 -3.96 14.93 5.13
C SER A 84 -3.19 13.83 4.39
N PHE A 85 -1.85 13.81 4.52
CA PHE A 85 -1.04 12.69 4.03
C PHE A 85 -1.41 11.38 4.74
N GLN A 86 -1.51 11.38 6.07
CA GLN A 86 -1.83 10.18 6.85
C GLN A 86 -3.24 9.63 6.55
N ASP A 87 -4.21 10.52 6.33
CA ASP A 87 -5.57 10.16 5.97
C ASP A 87 -5.61 9.52 4.57
N GLY A 88 -4.96 10.16 3.59
CA GLY A 88 -4.83 9.62 2.23
C GLY A 88 -4.06 8.30 2.17
N TRP A 89 -3.01 8.16 2.98
CA TRP A 89 -2.25 6.92 3.16
C TRP A 89 -3.10 5.81 3.77
N SER A 90 -3.88 6.10 4.81
CA SER A 90 -4.76 5.10 5.43
C SER A 90 -5.87 4.68 4.45
N MET A 91 -6.41 5.62 3.67
CA MET A 91 -7.42 5.31 2.66
C MET A 91 -6.86 4.43 1.53
N SER A 92 -5.61 4.66 1.10
CA SER A 92 -4.97 3.81 0.10
C SER A 92 -4.71 2.40 0.65
N LEU A 93 -4.25 2.28 1.91
CA LEU A 93 -4.05 0.98 2.57
C LEU A 93 -5.32 0.14 2.67
N LEU A 94 -6.51 0.75 2.78
CA LEU A 94 -7.76 0.01 2.70
C LEU A 94 -7.91 -0.73 1.36
N VAL A 95 -7.65 -0.03 0.25
CA VAL A 95 -7.69 -0.62 -1.11
C VAL A 95 -6.59 -1.67 -1.27
N PHE A 96 -5.40 -1.43 -0.72
CA PHE A 96 -4.33 -2.41 -0.70
C PHE A 96 -4.71 -3.68 0.08
N GLY A 97 -5.38 -3.55 1.22
CA GLY A 97 -5.90 -4.68 1.99
C GLY A 97 -6.87 -5.53 1.18
N ILE A 98 -7.81 -4.91 0.46
CA ILE A 98 -8.74 -5.61 -0.44
C ILE A 98 -7.98 -6.32 -1.57
N HIS A 99 -6.98 -5.67 -2.16
CA HIS A 99 -6.08 -6.30 -3.13
C HIS A 99 -5.42 -7.57 -2.54
N LEU A 100 -4.89 -7.50 -1.31
CA LEU A 100 -4.27 -8.66 -0.65
C LEU A 100 -5.27 -9.79 -0.37
N LEU A 101 -6.53 -9.49 -0.04
CA LEU A 101 -7.55 -10.52 0.13
C LEU A 101 -7.77 -11.32 -1.16
N LEU A 102 -7.88 -10.64 -2.30
CA LEU A 102 -8.03 -11.30 -3.60
C LEU A 102 -6.75 -12.02 -4.03
N LEU A 103 -5.59 -11.40 -3.81
CA LEU A 103 -4.29 -11.99 -4.13
C LEU A 103 -4.04 -13.27 -3.31
N GLY A 104 -4.34 -13.24 -2.01
CA GLY A 104 -4.24 -14.39 -1.12
C GLY A 104 -5.20 -15.52 -1.52
N PHE A 105 -6.42 -15.18 -1.94
CA PHE A 105 -7.36 -16.15 -2.52
C PHE A 105 -6.83 -16.78 -3.80
N LEU A 106 -6.31 -15.98 -4.75
CA LEU A 106 -5.68 -16.49 -5.98
C LEU A 106 -4.46 -17.37 -5.68
N THR A 107 -3.62 -16.96 -4.72
CA THR A 107 -2.47 -17.73 -4.23
C THR A 107 -2.89 -19.08 -3.65
N PHE A 108 -3.98 -19.12 -2.89
CA PHE A 108 -4.53 -20.37 -2.36
C PHE A 108 -5.07 -21.30 -3.46
N LYS A 109 -5.66 -20.72 -4.53
CA LYS A 109 -6.30 -21.46 -5.63
C LYS A 109 -5.32 -21.95 -6.70
N SER A 110 -4.18 -21.31 -6.85
CA SER A 110 -3.33 -21.43 -8.05
C SER A 110 -2.57 -22.74 -8.19
N GLY A 111 -2.48 -23.56 -7.14
CA GLY A 111 -1.73 -24.82 -7.15
C GLY A 111 -0.20 -24.66 -7.25
N TYR A 112 0.29 -23.53 -7.76
CA TYR A 112 1.71 -23.19 -7.86
C TYR A 112 2.34 -22.82 -6.51
N PHE A 113 1.53 -22.35 -5.56
CA PHE A 113 1.99 -21.84 -4.27
C PHE A 113 1.51 -22.75 -3.13
N PRO A 114 2.25 -22.81 -2.01
CA PRO A 114 1.75 -23.48 -0.81
C PRO A 114 0.45 -22.83 -0.33
N LYS A 115 -0.60 -23.63 -0.07
CA LYS A 115 -1.91 -23.12 0.38
C LYS A 115 -1.83 -22.26 1.64
N TRP A 116 -0.96 -22.62 2.58
CA TRP A 116 -0.77 -21.86 3.81
C TRP A 116 -0.28 -20.43 3.54
N LEU A 117 0.49 -20.21 2.46
CA LEU A 117 0.96 -18.88 2.08
C LEU A 117 -0.20 -17.99 1.65
N GLY A 118 -1.13 -18.53 0.86
CA GLY A 118 -2.35 -17.81 0.49
C GLY A 118 -3.19 -17.40 1.70
N ILE A 119 -3.29 -18.27 2.71
CA ILE A 119 -3.99 -17.95 3.97
C ILE A 119 -3.31 -16.80 4.71
N LEU A 120 -1.98 -16.82 4.84
CA LEU A 120 -1.25 -15.74 5.51
C LEU A 120 -1.41 -14.40 4.78
N VAL A 121 -1.45 -14.40 3.45
CA VAL A 121 -1.69 -13.20 2.65
C VAL A 121 -3.10 -12.65 2.86
N VAL A 122 -4.11 -13.53 2.97
CA VAL A 122 -5.47 -13.11 3.35
C VAL A 122 -5.48 -12.49 4.75
N VAL A 123 -4.79 -13.09 5.72
CA VAL A 123 -4.69 -12.55 7.08
C VAL A 123 -3.99 -11.18 7.10
N ALA A 124 -2.94 -11.00 6.30
CA ALA A 124 -2.30 -9.69 6.10
C ALA A 124 -3.32 -8.66 5.56
N GLY A 125 -4.05 -9.01 4.50
CA GLY A 125 -5.08 -8.15 3.92
C GLY A 125 -6.18 -7.76 4.91
N MET A 126 -6.63 -8.69 5.76
CA MET A 126 -7.60 -8.40 6.82
C MET A 126 -7.06 -7.37 7.82
N GLY A 127 -5.79 -7.49 8.24
CA GLY A 127 -5.17 -6.51 9.13
C GLY A 127 -5.19 -5.10 8.54
N TYR A 128 -4.82 -4.94 7.26
CA TYR A 128 -4.89 -3.64 6.58
C TYR A 128 -6.31 -3.10 6.47
N VAL A 129 -7.29 -3.94 6.15
CA VAL A 129 -8.69 -3.51 6.04
C VAL A 129 -9.22 -3.04 7.39
N ILE A 130 -8.98 -3.82 8.47
CA ILE A 130 -9.47 -3.49 9.80
C ILE A 130 -8.80 -2.22 10.34
N ASP A 131 -7.47 -2.10 10.21
CA ASP A 131 -6.74 -0.91 10.68
C ASP A 131 -7.18 0.34 9.92
N SER A 132 -7.31 0.25 8.60
CA SER A 132 -7.67 1.39 7.76
C SER A 132 -9.12 1.81 7.98
N ALA A 133 -10.06 0.85 8.03
CA ALA A 133 -11.45 1.13 8.35
C ALA A 133 -11.62 1.69 9.77
N GLY A 134 -10.86 1.15 10.74
CA GLY A 134 -10.84 1.63 12.11
C GLY A 134 -10.47 3.12 12.19
N LYS A 135 -9.39 3.52 11.52
CA LYS A 135 -8.94 4.92 11.44
C LYS A 135 -9.94 5.84 10.74
N ILE A 136 -10.61 5.35 9.69
CA ILE A 136 -11.63 6.12 8.96
C ILE A 136 -12.88 6.34 9.81
N LEU A 137 -13.30 5.33 10.58
CA LEU A 137 -14.54 5.37 11.36
C LEU A 137 -14.37 5.98 12.76
N SER A 138 -13.16 5.94 13.31
CA SER A 138 -12.88 6.41 14.68
C SER A 138 -11.51 7.08 14.77
N ALA A 139 -11.52 8.33 15.23
CA ALA A 139 -10.30 9.07 15.56
C ALA A 139 -9.54 8.48 16.78
N SER A 140 -10.18 7.62 17.57
CA SER A 140 -9.58 6.96 18.75
C SER A 140 -9.14 5.53 18.46
N TYR A 141 -9.00 5.15 17.19
CA TYR A 141 -8.53 3.83 16.80
C TYR A 141 -7.01 3.73 16.95
N ASP A 142 -6.56 2.94 17.93
CA ASP A 142 -5.13 2.81 18.28
C ASP A 142 -4.56 1.40 18.01
N LEU A 143 -5.35 0.48 17.44
CA LEU A 143 -4.85 -0.84 17.08
C LEU A 143 -3.96 -0.76 15.83
N ASN A 144 -3.02 -1.70 15.73
CA ASN A 144 -2.09 -1.82 14.61
C ASN A 144 -1.94 -3.30 14.24
N LEU A 145 -3.03 -3.91 13.80
CA LEU A 145 -3.08 -5.33 13.47
C LEU A 145 -2.17 -5.66 12.27
N ALA A 146 -2.09 -4.75 11.29
CA ALA A 146 -1.23 -4.91 10.13
C ALA A 146 0.24 -5.14 10.51
N ALA A 147 0.73 -4.51 11.59
CA ALA A 147 2.09 -4.73 12.09
C ALA A 147 2.38 -6.17 12.56
N TYR A 148 1.36 -6.98 12.83
CA TYR A 148 1.50 -8.38 13.23
C TYR A 148 1.08 -9.35 12.12
N THR A 149 0.18 -8.94 11.22
CA THR A 149 -0.35 -9.80 10.16
C THR A 149 0.41 -9.71 8.84
N PHE A 150 1.31 -8.73 8.66
CA PHE A 150 2.04 -8.50 7.41
C PHE A 150 2.91 -9.68 6.93
N LEU A 151 3.24 -10.65 7.79
CA LEU A 151 4.14 -11.76 7.48
C LEU A 151 3.81 -12.49 6.16
N GLY A 152 2.52 -12.63 5.83
CA GLY A 152 2.09 -13.27 4.58
C GLY A 152 2.61 -12.57 3.34
N GLU A 153 2.63 -11.24 3.32
CA GLU A 153 3.09 -10.47 2.16
C GLU A 153 4.60 -10.59 1.96
N VAL A 154 5.37 -10.59 3.04
CA VAL A 154 6.84 -10.71 3.01
C VAL A 154 7.24 -12.08 2.50
N LEU A 155 6.58 -13.12 2.99
CA LEU A 155 6.81 -14.49 2.53
C LEU A 155 6.43 -14.67 1.06
N LEU A 156 5.32 -14.06 0.62
CA LEU A 156 4.91 -14.09 -0.78
C LEU A 156 5.94 -13.38 -1.68
N MET A 157 6.41 -12.21 -1.26
CA MET A 157 7.44 -11.44 -1.97
C MET A 157 8.73 -12.25 -2.12
N GLY A 158 9.23 -12.83 -1.02
CA GLY A 158 10.42 -13.68 -1.04
C GLY A 158 10.26 -14.89 -1.96
N TRP A 159 9.08 -15.53 -1.94
CA TRP A 159 8.78 -16.67 -2.81
C TRP A 159 8.73 -16.28 -4.30
N LEU A 160 8.09 -15.15 -4.63
CA LEU A 160 8.00 -14.65 -6.00
C LEU A 160 9.37 -14.27 -6.56
N ILE A 161 10.24 -13.67 -5.75
CA ILE A 161 11.63 -13.39 -6.15
C ILE A 161 12.37 -14.69 -6.45
N TRP A 162 12.26 -15.68 -5.56
CA TRP A 162 12.91 -16.98 -5.73
C TRP A 162 12.44 -17.72 -6.99
N ARG A 163 11.12 -17.75 -7.25
CA ARG A 163 10.56 -18.35 -8.48
C ARG A 163 10.83 -17.53 -9.72
N GLY A 164 10.86 -16.20 -9.62
CA GLY A 164 11.26 -15.32 -10.72
C GLY A 164 12.66 -15.63 -11.23
N VAL A 165 13.58 -16.01 -10.33
CA VAL A 165 14.95 -16.43 -10.68
C VAL A 165 15.00 -17.87 -11.21
N LYS A 166 14.23 -18.80 -10.63
CA LYS A 166 14.25 -20.23 -11.03
C LYS A 166 13.37 -20.57 -12.24
N GLY A 167 12.45 -19.69 -12.63
CA GLY A 167 11.41 -19.97 -13.61
C GLY A 167 10.15 -20.56 -12.97
N PHE A 168 9.02 -20.36 -13.65
CA PHE A 168 7.78 -21.09 -13.35
C PHE A 168 7.77 -22.33 -14.22
N ASP A 169 7.82 -23.52 -13.61
CA ASP A 169 7.66 -24.79 -14.32
C ASP A 169 6.33 -24.75 -15.09
N SER A 170 6.43 -24.82 -16.41
CA SER A 170 5.33 -24.75 -17.38
C SER A 170 4.57 -26.07 -17.49
#